data_AF-A0AAN7P8G4-F1
#
_entry.id   AF-A0AAN7P8G4-F1
#
_cell.length_a   1.000
_cell.length_b   1.000
_cell.length_c   1.000
_cell.angle_alpha   90.00
_cell.angle_beta   90.00
_cell.angle_gamma   90.00
#
_symmetry.space_group_name_H-M   'P 1'
#
loop_
_entity.id
_entity.type
_entity.pdbx_description
1 polymer ?
#
loop_
_entity_poly.entity_id
_entity_poly.type
_entity_poly.pdbx_seq_one_letter_code
_entity_poly.pdbx_strand_id
1 'polypeptide(L)'
;MSSATVPLLDDTIPFGDEELHINTPGKLVHPYVTFFHIFFRSTSIVVYMLCGWFSESFITSFVIVILLLSMDFWTVKNITGRLMVGLRWWNYVDDNGQSHWVFEARKGPSQNRINERESRIFWIALVLTPFVWAVFFLIALFGFKLKWLLLVVIALILNGANLYGYFKCKVGGSESLGTVTSNFLRQQVLQNAVSIVGRQVSPPTSNPMTSTNTI
;
A
#
# COMPACT_ATOMS: atom_id res chain seq x y z
N MET A 1 -28.67 -31.55 -3.50
CA MET A 1 -28.09 -30.18 -3.58
C MET A 1 -26.58 -30.33 -3.47
N SER A 2 -25.90 -30.26 -4.60
CA SER A 2 -24.46 -30.45 -4.71
C SER A 2 -23.76 -29.15 -4.30
N SER A 3 -22.95 -29.22 -3.25
CA SER A 3 -22.08 -28.13 -2.81
C SER A 3 -20.91 -28.05 -3.79
N ALA A 4 -20.86 -26.97 -4.57
CA ALA A 4 -19.73 -26.69 -5.44
C ALA A 4 -18.52 -26.30 -4.57
N THR A 5 -17.61 -27.25 -4.38
CA THR A 5 -16.27 -26.99 -3.82
C THR A 5 -15.46 -26.28 -4.91
N VAL A 6 -15.30 -24.97 -4.78
CA VAL A 6 -14.35 -24.20 -5.59
C VAL A 6 -12.94 -24.73 -5.28
N PRO A 7 -12.10 -25.06 -6.29
CA PRO A 7 -10.73 -25.48 -6.04
C PRO A 7 -9.98 -24.28 -5.43
N LEU A 8 -9.53 -24.44 -4.19
CA LEU A 8 -8.66 -23.48 -3.52
C LEU A 8 -7.33 -23.42 -4.29
N LEU A 9 -7.06 -22.28 -4.90
CA LEU A 9 -5.72 -21.87 -5.28
C LEU A 9 -4.93 -21.59 -3.98
N ASP A 10 -4.33 -22.64 -3.43
CA ASP A 10 -3.48 -22.63 -2.23
C ASP A 10 -2.04 -22.13 -2.53
N ASP A 11 -1.79 -21.61 -3.74
CA ASP A 11 -0.48 -21.12 -4.18
C ASP A 11 -0.26 -19.62 -3.97
N THR A 12 -1.20 -18.91 -3.32
CA THR A 12 -0.94 -17.51 -2.93
C THR A 12 -0.09 -17.50 -1.67
N ILE A 13 1.22 -17.29 -1.84
CA ILE A 13 2.15 -17.03 -0.73
C ILE A 13 1.51 -15.98 0.21
N PRO A 14 1.28 -16.31 1.50
CA PRO A 14 0.66 -15.40 2.43
C PRO A 14 1.48 -14.11 2.53
N PHE A 15 0.78 -12.98 2.48
CA PHE A 15 1.41 -11.67 2.56
C PHE A 15 1.97 -11.43 3.97
N GLY A 16 3.22 -11.82 4.22
CA GLY A 16 3.88 -11.54 5.51
C GLY A 16 4.84 -12.59 6.08
N ASP A 17 5.05 -13.73 5.41
CA ASP A 17 5.84 -14.83 5.99
C ASP A 17 7.33 -14.85 5.58
N GLU A 18 7.75 -13.93 4.71
CA GLU A 18 9.16 -13.78 4.32
C GLU A 18 9.83 -12.68 5.16
N GLU A 19 10.82 -13.08 5.97
CA GLU A 19 11.81 -12.29 6.72
C GLU A 19 11.49 -11.95 8.20
N LEU A 20 11.86 -12.91 9.04
CA LEU A 20 11.97 -12.83 10.49
C LEU A 20 13.27 -12.11 10.91
N HIS A 21 13.32 -10.77 10.90
CA HIS A 21 14.47 -10.03 11.45
C HIS A 21 14.08 -8.89 12.41
N ILE A 22 14.75 -8.90 13.56
CA ILE A 22 14.51 -8.09 14.76
C ILE A 22 14.80 -6.60 14.47
N ASN A 23 13.81 -5.75 14.79
CA ASN A 23 13.91 -4.29 14.75
C ASN A 23 15.09 -3.77 15.60
N THR A 24 16.13 -3.26 14.95
CA THR A 24 17.13 -2.40 15.61
C THR A 24 16.90 -0.95 15.15
N PRO A 25 16.59 -0.01 16.05
CA PRO A 25 16.31 1.37 15.67
C PRO A 25 17.53 2.00 14.98
N GLY A 26 17.35 2.41 13.72
CA GLY A 26 18.35 3.15 12.94
C GLY A 26 18.95 2.42 11.73
N LYS A 27 18.73 1.10 11.58
CA LYS A 27 19.15 0.35 10.38
C LYS A 27 18.02 0.24 9.35
N LEU A 28 18.38 0.24 8.08
CA LEU A 28 17.49 -0.15 6.99
C LEU A 28 17.24 -1.66 7.12
N VAL A 29 15.99 -2.09 7.06
CA VAL A 29 15.60 -3.50 7.19
C VAL A 29 15.93 -4.23 5.89
N HIS A 30 15.74 -3.55 4.75
CA HIS A 30 16.11 -4.04 3.43
C HIS A 30 16.96 -2.99 2.68
N PRO A 31 18.25 -2.83 3.04
CA PRO A 31 19.12 -1.81 2.44
C PRO A 31 19.26 -1.98 0.93
N TYR A 32 19.31 -3.23 0.45
CA TYR A 32 19.37 -3.54 -0.98
C TYR A 32 18.10 -3.11 -1.71
N VAL A 33 16.92 -3.37 -1.16
CA VAL A 33 15.63 -3.00 -1.77
C VAL A 33 15.50 -1.49 -1.89
N THR A 34 15.89 -0.75 -0.85
CA THR A 34 15.89 0.72 -0.86
C THR A 34 16.87 1.28 -1.88
N PHE A 35 18.07 0.70 -1.98
CA PHE A 35 19.05 1.08 -3.00
C PHE A 35 18.51 0.83 -4.42
N PHE A 36 18.01 -0.38 -4.70
CA PHE A 36 17.45 -0.73 -6.00
C PHE A 36 16.25 0.15 -6.38
N HIS A 37 15.41 0.52 -5.41
CA HIS A 37 14.29 1.45 -5.63
C HIS A 37 14.76 2.79 -6.20
N ILE A 38 15.83 3.35 -5.63
CA ILE A 38 16.39 4.63 -6.10
C ILE A 38 17.15 4.41 -7.41
N PHE A 39 17.94 3.34 -7.51
CA PHE A 39 18.76 3.03 -8.67
C PHE A 39 17.94 2.89 -9.96
N PHE A 40 16.85 2.12 -9.97
CA PHE A 40 16.04 1.94 -11.17
C PHE A 40 15.35 3.23 -11.62
N ARG A 41 14.81 4.00 -10.66
CA ARG A 41 14.23 5.32 -10.92
C ARG A 41 15.25 6.27 -11.53
N SER A 42 16.42 6.40 -10.90
CA SER A 42 17.50 7.27 -11.38
C SER A 42 18.05 6.83 -12.73
N THR A 43 18.18 5.53 -12.97
CA THR A 43 18.72 4.99 -14.23
C THR A 43 17.83 5.37 -15.42
N SER A 44 16.51 5.25 -15.30
CA SER A 44 15.59 5.64 -16.39
C SER A 44 15.71 7.13 -16.76
N ILE A 45 15.88 8.01 -15.76
CA ILE A 45 16.04 9.46 -15.92
C ILE A 45 17.40 9.79 -16.54
N VAL A 46 18.47 9.20 -16.01
CA VAL A 46 19.84 9.44 -16.50
C VAL A 46 19.97 8.96 -17.95
N VAL A 47 19.48 7.77 -18.27
CA VAL A 47 19.53 7.23 -19.63
C VAL A 47 18.69 8.08 -20.59
N TYR A 48 17.53 8.59 -20.18
CA TYR A 48 16.77 9.55 -20.99
C TYR A 48 17.58 10.81 -21.32
N MET A 49 18.27 11.39 -20.33
CA MET A 49 19.12 12.57 -20.55
C MET A 49 20.32 12.26 -21.46
N LEU A 50 21.03 11.16 -21.20
CA LEU A 50 22.19 10.75 -21.98
C LEU A 50 21.82 10.39 -23.42
N CYS A 51 20.72 9.69 -23.64
CA CYS A 51 20.21 9.41 -24.97
C CYS A 51 19.85 10.69 -25.73
N GLY A 52 19.39 11.74 -25.04
CA GLY A 52 19.14 13.05 -25.64
C GLY A 52 20.40 13.82 -26.05
N TRP A 53 21.55 13.48 -25.50
CA TRP A 53 22.84 14.14 -25.77
C TRP A 53 23.76 13.34 -26.69
N PHE A 54 23.72 12.00 -26.64
CA PHE A 54 24.73 11.13 -27.28
C PHE A 54 24.17 10.23 -28.38
N SER A 55 22.85 10.10 -28.55
CA SER A 55 22.24 9.19 -29.53
C SER A 55 21.44 9.92 -30.60
N GLU A 56 21.88 9.81 -31.85
CA GLU A 56 21.14 10.26 -33.04
C GLU A 56 19.96 9.32 -33.38
N SER A 57 20.01 8.08 -32.87
CA SER A 57 19.00 7.05 -33.15
C SER A 57 17.85 7.10 -32.15
N PHE A 58 16.77 7.81 -32.54
CA PHE A 58 15.55 7.90 -31.73
C PHE A 58 14.96 6.54 -31.34
N ILE A 59 14.96 5.57 -32.26
CA ILE A 59 14.35 4.25 -32.04
C ILE A 59 15.10 3.47 -30.95
N THR A 60 16.44 3.47 -31.00
CA THR A 60 17.27 2.81 -29.98
C THR A 60 17.07 3.45 -28.60
N SER A 61 17.09 4.78 -28.54
CA SER A 61 16.81 5.53 -27.31
C SER A 61 15.41 5.22 -26.77
N PHE A 62 14.42 5.14 -27.64
CA PHE A 62 13.04 4.83 -27.29
C PHE A 62 12.90 3.45 -26.65
N VAL A 63 13.47 2.41 -27.28
CA VAL A 63 13.41 1.04 -26.78
C VAL A 63 14.10 0.92 -25.43
N ILE A 64 15.30 1.48 -25.29
CA ILE A 64 16.06 1.40 -24.03
C ILE A 64 15.31 2.10 -22.88
N VAL A 65 14.83 3.32 -23.11
CA VAL A 65 14.11 4.09 -22.08
C VAL A 65 12.81 3.41 -21.68
N ILE A 66 12.05 2.85 -22.63
CA ILE A 66 10.81 2.12 -22.30
C ILE A 66 11.08 0.86 -21.50
N LEU A 67 12.13 0.10 -21.84
CA LEU A 67 12.50 -1.09 -21.07
C LEU A 67 12.87 -0.72 -19.62
N LEU A 68 13.63 0.35 -19.44
CA LEU A 68 13.98 0.86 -18.11
C LEU A 68 12.75 1.36 -17.34
N LEU A 69 11.84 2.10 -17.99
CA LEU A 69 10.58 2.54 -17.38
C LEU A 69 9.68 1.37 -16.99
N SER A 70 9.65 0.31 -17.80
CA SER A 70 8.85 -0.89 -17.51
C SER A 70 9.42 -1.66 -16.32
N MET A 71 10.75 -1.79 -16.26
CA MET A 71 11.46 -2.39 -15.12
C MET A 71 11.27 -1.58 -13.84
N ASP A 72 11.36 -0.25 -13.92
CA ASP A 72 11.06 0.65 -12.81
C ASP A 72 9.60 0.49 -12.36
N PHE A 73 8.66 0.58 -13.30
CA PHE A 73 7.23 0.41 -13.03
C PHE A 73 6.96 -0.90 -12.29
N TRP A 74 7.50 -2.02 -12.80
CA TRP A 74 7.30 -3.34 -12.21
C TRP A 74 7.94 -3.47 -10.83
N THR A 75 9.15 -2.96 -10.65
CA THR A 75 9.87 -2.98 -9.35
C THR A 75 9.12 -2.17 -8.30
N VAL A 76 8.60 -1.01 -8.67
CA VAL A 76 7.78 -0.17 -7.81
C VAL A 76 6.50 -0.90 -7.42
N LYS A 77 5.80 -1.41 -8.43
CA LYS A 77 4.51 -2.10 -8.34
C LYS A 77 4.53 -3.37 -7.48
N ASN A 78 5.56 -4.20 -7.65
CA ASN A 78 5.55 -5.59 -7.18
C ASN A 78 6.55 -5.88 -6.05
N ILE A 79 7.68 -5.16 -6.00
CA ILE A 79 8.70 -5.41 -4.97
C ILE A 79 8.63 -4.32 -3.91
N THR A 80 9.00 -3.10 -4.27
CA THR A 80 9.25 -2.04 -3.28
C THR A 80 7.97 -1.55 -2.62
N GLY A 81 6.83 -1.54 -3.32
CA GLY A 81 5.54 -1.26 -2.70
C GLY A 81 5.14 -2.29 -1.64
N ARG A 82 5.47 -3.58 -1.83
CA ARG A 82 5.15 -4.64 -0.87
C ARG A 82 6.10 -4.63 0.32
N LEU A 83 7.39 -4.43 0.08
CA LEU A 83 8.43 -4.50 1.12
C LEU A 83 8.58 -3.20 1.92
N MET A 84 8.65 -2.04 1.25
CA MET A 84 8.97 -0.76 1.91
C MET A 84 7.76 -0.09 2.55
N VAL A 85 6.55 -0.32 2.03
CA VAL A 85 5.31 0.31 2.53
C VAL A 85 4.17 -0.66 2.80
N GLY A 86 4.33 -1.95 2.47
CA GLY A 86 3.30 -2.94 2.77
C GLY A 86 2.00 -2.74 2.02
N LEU A 87 2.04 -2.10 0.84
CA LEU A 87 0.88 -1.77 0.04
C LEU A 87 0.83 -2.61 -1.23
N ARG A 88 -0.38 -3.00 -1.63
CA ARG A 88 -0.60 -3.76 -2.86
C ARG A 88 -1.86 -3.25 -3.55
N TRP A 89 -1.76 -3.04 -4.85
CA TRP A 89 -2.92 -2.77 -5.69
C TRP A 89 -2.92 -3.70 -6.89
N TRP A 90 -4.08 -4.10 -7.37
CA TRP A 90 -4.22 -4.95 -8.55
C TRP A 90 -5.61 -4.78 -9.16
N ASN A 91 -5.76 -5.24 -10.38
CA ASN A 91 -7.03 -5.25 -11.08
C ASN A 91 -7.31 -6.68 -11.54
N TYR A 92 -8.55 -7.12 -11.40
CA TYR A 92 -9.04 -8.35 -12.01
C TYR A 92 -10.35 -8.07 -12.74
N VAL A 93 -10.61 -8.90 -13.75
CA VAL A 93 -11.82 -8.83 -14.55
C VAL A 93 -12.68 -10.02 -14.16
N ASP A 94 -13.94 -9.77 -13.81
CA ASP A 94 -14.89 -10.83 -13.49
C ASP A 94 -15.46 -11.51 -14.74
N ASP A 95 -16.24 -12.57 -14.56
CA ASP A 95 -16.88 -13.31 -15.66
C ASP A 95 -17.86 -12.45 -16.48
N ASN A 96 -18.31 -11.32 -15.91
CA ASN A 96 -19.17 -10.35 -16.58
C ASN A 96 -18.37 -9.27 -17.34
N GLY A 97 -17.04 -9.37 -17.37
CA GLY A 97 -16.15 -8.41 -18.00
C GLY A 97 -15.94 -7.11 -17.23
N GLN A 98 -16.39 -7.02 -15.97
CA GLN A 98 -16.23 -5.82 -15.14
C GLN A 98 -14.88 -5.82 -14.43
N SER A 99 -14.21 -4.67 -14.47
CA SER A 99 -12.90 -4.45 -13.84
C SER A 99 -13.04 -4.06 -12.37
N HIS A 100 -12.56 -4.93 -11.48
CA HIS A 100 -12.52 -4.70 -10.04
C HIS A 100 -11.11 -4.29 -9.60
N TRP A 101 -11.00 -3.13 -8.96
CA TRP A 101 -9.73 -2.59 -8.47
C TRP A 101 -9.60 -2.85 -6.97
N VAL A 102 -8.59 -3.62 -6.58
CA VAL A 102 -8.35 -4.00 -5.19
C VAL A 102 -7.14 -3.24 -4.65
N PHE A 103 -7.33 -2.58 -3.51
CA PHE A 103 -6.30 -1.78 -2.84
C PHE A 103 -6.13 -2.28 -1.40
N GLU A 104 -4.95 -2.82 -1.11
CA GLU A 104 -4.63 -3.47 0.16
C GLU A 104 -3.48 -2.75 0.86
N ALA A 105 -3.53 -2.77 2.19
CA ALA A 105 -2.48 -2.28 3.08
C ALA A 105 -2.29 -3.29 4.21
N ARG A 106 -1.04 -3.54 4.62
CA ARG A 106 -0.71 -4.33 5.82
C ARG A 106 -1.43 -3.76 7.05
N LYS A 107 -2.00 -4.63 7.89
CA LYS A 107 -2.76 -4.27 9.10
C LYS A 107 -2.20 -4.97 10.33
N GLY A 108 -2.27 -4.30 11.49
CA GLY A 108 -1.94 -4.90 12.79
C GLY A 108 -0.42 -5.02 13.04
N PRO A 109 0.05 -6.07 13.76
CA PRO A 109 1.46 -6.22 14.15
C PRO A 109 2.43 -6.24 12.97
N SER A 110 1.98 -6.65 11.78
CA SER A 110 2.77 -6.67 10.54
C SER A 110 2.98 -5.28 9.94
N GLN A 111 2.15 -4.28 10.26
CA GLN A 111 2.36 -2.88 9.90
C GLN A 111 3.46 -2.23 10.75
N ASN A 112 3.55 -2.59 12.03
CA ASN A 112 4.63 -2.17 12.93
C ASN A 112 6.01 -2.75 12.55
N ARG A 113 6.06 -3.67 11.60
CA ARG A 113 7.32 -4.22 11.05
C ARG A 113 7.87 -3.40 9.88
N ILE A 114 7.13 -2.39 9.40
CA ILE A 114 7.58 -1.51 8.32
C ILE A 114 8.49 -0.43 8.90
N ASN A 115 9.69 -0.30 8.35
CA ASN A 115 10.62 0.74 8.75
C ASN A 115 10.15 2.12 8.26
N GLU A 116 9.95 3.06 9.19
CA GLU A 116 9.46 4.42 8.86
C GLU A 116 10.37 5.15 7.86
N ARG A 117 11.68 4.94 7.95
CA ARG A 117 12.66 5.57 7.05
C ARG A 117 12.49 5.08 5.62
N GLU A 118 12.35 3.78 5.42
CA GLU A 118 12.16 3.18 4.09
C GLU A 118 10.82 3.62 3.49
N SER A 119 9.76 3.62 4.29
CA SER A 119 8.46 4.14 3.88
C SER A 119 8.55 5.61 3.43
N ARG A 120 9.24 6.47 4.18
CA ARG A 120 9.46 7.87 3.80
C ARG A 120 10.23 8.00 2.48
N ILE A 121 11.30 7.22 2.31
CA ILE A 121 12.09 7.23 1.06
C ILE A 121 11.22 6.82 -0.12
N PHE A 122 10.44 5.74 0.03
CA PHE A 122 9.51 5.27 -0.99
C PHE A 122 8.53 6.37 -1.42
N TRP A 123 7.86 7.01 -0.46
CA TRP A 123 6.87 8.06 -0.77
C TRP A 123 7.50 9.29 -1.43
N ILE A 124 8.67 9.72 -0.97
CA ILE A 124 9.40 10.83 -1.59
C ILE A 124 9.75 10.47 -3.04
N ALA A 125 10.35 9.30 -3.26
CA ALA A 125 10.74 8.86 -4.60
C ALA A 125 9.53 8.70 -5.53
N LEU A 126 8.42 8.14 -5.02
CA LEU A 126 7.17 7.93 -5.76
C LEU A 126 6.54 9.24 -6.24
N VAL A 127 6.64 10.32 -5.47
CA VAL A 127 6.13 11.65 -5.86
C VAL A 127 7.16 12.44 -6.68
N LEU A 128 8.44 12.34 -6.33
CA LEU A 128 9.51 13.08 -6.99
C LEU A 128 9.70 12.65 -8.45
N THR A 129 9.64 11.35 -8.75
CA THR A 129 9.83 10.87 -10.12
C THR A 129 8.82 11.43 -11.12
N PRO A 130 7.48 11.35 -10.92
CA PRO A 130 6.53 11.96 -11.84
C PRO A 130 6.66 13.48 -11.90
N PHE A 131 7.08 14.15 -10.82
CA PHE A 131 7.40 15.58 -10.86
C PHE A 131 8.56 15.89 -11.81
N VAL A 132 9.66 15.14 -11.73
CA VAL A 132 10.81 15.27 -12.65
C VAL A 132 10.38 15.03 -14.11
N TRP A 133 9.59 13.98 -14.36
CA TRP A 133 9.05 13.73 -15.71
C TRP A 133 8.12 14.83 -16.20
N ALA A 134 7.35 15.47 -15.31
CA ALA A 134 6.51 16.62 -15.68
C ALA A 134 7.35 17.84 -16.08
N VAL A 135 8.50 18.06 -15.42
CA VAL A 135 9.46 19.11 -15.85
C VAL A 135 10.00 18.79 -17.24
N PHE A 136 10.40 17.53 -17.51
CA PHE A 136 10.83 17.12 -18.86
C PHE A 136 9.72 17.26 -19.90
N PHE A 137 8.46 17.03 -19.51
CA PHE A 137 7.31 17.22 -20.40
C PHE A 137 7.21 18.67 -20.83
N LEU A 138 7.28 19.61 -19.89
CA LEU A 138 7.25 21.05 -20.19
C LEU A 138 8.41 21.44 -21.10
N ILE A 139 9.64 20.97 -20.80
CA ILE A 139 10.83 21.25 -21.63
C ILE A 139 10.64 20.71 -23.06
N ALA A 140 10.18 19.47 -23.21
CA ALA A 140 9.96 18.85 -24.51
C ALA A 140 8.81 19.50 -25.29
N LEU A 141 7.76 19.93 -24.58
CA LEU A 141 6.58 20.61 -25.14
C LEU A 141 6.96 21.98 -25.72
N PHE A 142 7.61 22.83 -24.92
CA PHE A 142 8.05 24.16 -25.38
C PHE A 142 9.22 24.07 -26.38
N GLY A 143 10.02 23.00 -26.32
CA GLY A 143 11.04 22.71 -27.32
C GLY A 143 10.52 22.10 -28.62
N PHE A 144 9.20 21.87 -28.77
CA PHE A 144 8.55 21.23 -29.91
C PHE A 144 9.17 19.87 -30.32
N LYS A 145 9.75 19.14 -29.35
CA LYS A 145 10.39 17.84 -29.58
C LYS A 145 9.38 16.70 -29.48
N LEU A 146 8.44 16.63 -30.42
CA LEU A 146 7.29 15.68 -30.38
C LEU A 146 7.68 14.21 -30.17
N LYS A 147 8.79 13.76 -30.79
CA LYS A 147 9.31 12.39 -30.61
C LYS A 147 9.69 12.10 -29.15
N TRP A 148 10.35 13.05 -28.50
CA TRP A 148 10.76 12.95 -27.09
C TRP A 148 9.57 13.15 -26.14
N LEU A 149 8.60 13.96 -26.54
CA LEU A 149 7.36 14.17 -25.80
C LEU A 149 6.59 12.85 -25.62
N LEU A 150 6.54 12.00 -26.65
CA LEU A 150 5.92 10.67 -26.57
C LEU A 150 6.51 9.82 -25.43
N LEU A 151 7.84 9.76 -25.32
CA LEU A 151 8.52 9.02 -24.25
C LEU A 151 8.15 9.56 -22.87
N VAL A 152 8.13 10.88 -22.73
CA VAL A 152 7.80 11.52 -21.45
C VAL A 152 6.34 11.26 -21.06
N VAL A 153 5.41 11.26 -22.02
CA VAL A 153 4.00 10.91 -21.75
C VAL A 153 3.88 9.48 -21.24
N ILE A 154 4.57 8.52 -21.85
CA ILE A 154 4.58 7.12 -21.37
C ILE A 154 5.16 7.06 -19.95
N ALA A 155 6.26 7.75 -19.69
CA ALA A 155 6.88 7.79 -18.37
C ALA A 155 5.93 8.37 -17.30
N LEU A 156 5.19 9.43 -17.63
CA LEU A 156 4.19 10.05 -16.77
C LEU A 156 3.01 9.10 -16.49
N ILE A 157 2.53 8.37 -17.50
CA ILE A 157 1.44 7.41 -17.31
C ILE A 157 1.87 6.28 -16.37
N LEU A 158 3.04 5.67 -16.60
CA LEU A 158 3.53 4.56 -15.77
C LEU A 158 3.79 5.02 -14.32
N ASN A 159 4.48 6.15 -14.13
CA ASN A 159 4.72 6.68 -12.78
C ASN A 159 3.45 7.17 -12.11
N GLY A 160 2.53 7.76 -12.88
CA GLY A 160 1.22 8.22 -12.43
C GLY A 160 0.33 7.07 -11.97
N ALA A 161 0.31 5.96 -12.70
CA ALA A 161 -0.43 4.76 -12.32
C ALA A 161 0.06 4.19 -10.98
N ASN A 162 1.39 4.11 -10.79
CA ASN A 162 1.95 3.72 -9.50
C ASN A 162 1.57 4.71 -8.39
N LEU A 163 1.76 6.01 -8.60
CA LEU A 163 1.42 7.04 -7.61
C LEU A 163 -0.05 6.97 -7.21
N TYR A 164 -0.97 6.92 -8.19
CA TYR A 164 -2.40 6.83 -7.96
C TYR A 164 -2.78 5.55 -7.21
N GLY A 165 -2.24 4.40 -7.63
CA GLY A 165 -2.54 3.12 -7.00
C GLY A 165 -2.13 3.08 -5.53
N TYR A 166 -0.91 3.54 -5.21
CA TYR A 166 -0.44 3.59 -3.83
C TYR A 166 -1.17 4.66 -3.00
N PHE A 167 -1.52 5.80 -3.59
CA PHE A 167 -2.32 6.81 -2.91
C PHE A 167 -3.69 6.27 -2.49
N LYS A 168 -4.37 5.52 -3.38
CA LYS A 168 -5.63 4.83 -3.07
C LYS A 168 -5.46 3.75 -1.99
N CYS A 169 -4.36 2.98 -2.00
CA CYS A 169 -4.03 2.06 -0.90
C CYS A 169 -3.89 2.79 0.45
N LYS A 170 -3.22 3.95 0.47
CA LYS A 170 -3.01 4.72 1.70
C LYS A 170 -4.30 5.32 2.25
N VAL A 171 -5.11 5.95 1.40
CA VAL A 171 -6.37 6.58 1.79
C VAL A 171 -7.41 5.54 2.19
N GLY A 172 -7.58 4.47 1.41
CA GLY A 172 -8.49 3.37 1.75
C GLY A 172 -8.10 2.64 3.03
N GLY A 173 -6.79 2.54 3.33
CA GLY A 173 -6.30 2.00 4.59
C GLY A 173 -6.80 2.78 5.81
N SER A 174 -6.81 4.12 5.75
CA SER A 174 -7.24 4.98 6.85
C SER A 174 -8.74 4.91 7.17
N GLU A 175 -9.61 4.76 6.17
CA GLU A 175 -11.06 4.62 6.40
C GLU A 175 -11.39 3.28 7.10
N SER A 176 -10.64 2.22 6.75
CA SER A 176 -10.79 0.92 7.41
C SER A 176 -10.36 0.94 8.89
N LEU A 177 -9.39 1.78 9.25
CA LEU A 177 -8.97 1.99 10.65
C LEU A 177 -10.05 2.71 11.46
N GLY A 178 -10.65 3.77 10.92
CA GLY A 178 -11.75 4.48 11.60
C GLY A 178 -12.98 3.58 11.84
N THR A 179 -13.27 2.68 10.91
CA THR A 179 -14.39 1.73 11.04
C THR A 179 -14.10 0.64 12.08
N VAL A 180 -12.87 0.13 12.16
CA VAL A 180 -12.49 -0.88 13.18
C VAL A 180 -12.42 -0.25 14.57
N THR A 181 -11.85 0.94 14.70
CA THR A 181 -11.76 1.67 15.98
C THR A 181 -13.15 2.07 16.49
N SER A 182 -14.06 2.49 15.61
CA SER A 182 -15.44 2.81 16.02
C SER A 182 -16.22 1.59 16.49
N ASN A 183 -16.03 0.42 15.89
CA ASN A 183 -16.65 -0.83 16.35
C ASN A 183 -16.10 -1.26 17.72
N PHE A 184 -14.80 -1.13 17.95
CA PHE A 184 -14.18 -1.46 19.23
C PHE A 184 -14.60 -0.49 20.35
N LEU A 185 -14.62 0.81 20.07
CA LEU A 185 -15.14 1.84 21.00
C LEU A 185 -16.62 1.62 21.31
N ARG A 186 -17.45 1.34 20.31
CA ARG A 186 -18.87 0.99 20.51
C ARG A 186 -19.01 -0.23 21.42
N GLN A 187 -18.19 -1.27 21.20
CA GLN A 187 -18.22 -2.49 22.02
C GLN A 187 -17.80 -2.23 23.46
N GLN A 188 -16.78 -1.39 23.70
CA GLN A 188 -16.38 -0.98 25.06
C GLN A 188 -17.45 -0.12 25.74
N VAL A 189 -18.07 0.83 25.02
CA VAL A 189 -19.14 1.67 25.57
C VAL A 189 -20.38 0.83 25.90
N LEU A 190 -20.76 -0.13 25.05
CA LEU A 190 -21.85 -1.08 25.32
C LEU A 190 -21.55 -1.99 26.51
N GLN A 191 -20.33 -2.53 26.62
CA GLN A 191 -19.93 -3.34 27.77
C GLN A 191 -19.99 -2.55 29.09
N ASN A 192 -19.50 -1.31 29.08
CA ASN A 192 -19.58 -0.42 30.25
C ASN A 192 -21.04 -0.07 30.59
N ALA A 193 -21.88 0.24 29.60
CA ALA A 193 -23.30 0.55 29.81
C ALA A 193 -24.09 -0.66 30.36
N VAL A 194 -23.88 -1.87 29.82
CA VAL A 194 -24.52 -3.10 30.31
C VAL A 194 -24.08 -3.42 31.74
N SER A 195 -22.82 -3.18 32.10
CA SER A 195 -22.32 -3.38 33.46
C SER A 195 -22.95 -2.41 34.49
N ILE A 196 -23.27 -1.19 34.07
CA ILE A 196 -23.93 -0.18 34.91
C ILE A 196 -25.41 -0.50 35.10
N VAL A 197 -26.10 -0.90 34.03
CA VAL A 197 -27.52 -1.29 34.08
C VAL A 197 -27.72 -2.59 34.88
N GLY A 198 -26.80 -3.57 34.74
CA GLY A 198 -26.84 -4.81 35.50
C GLY A 198 -26.67 -4.63 37.01
N ARG A 199 -26.05 -3.53 37.46
CA ARG A 199 -25.92 -3.20 38.90
C ARG A 199 -27.20 -2.64 39.53
N GLN A 200 -28.16 -2.16 38.75
CA GLN A 200 -29.43 -1.63 39.29
C GLN A 200 -30.52 -2.70 39.47
N VAL A 201 -30.34 -3.90 38.92
CA VAL A 201 -31.32 -5.00 38.99
C VAL A 201 -30.83 -6.08 39.95
N SER A 202 -30.79 -5.78 41.25
CA SER A 202 -30.69 -6.79 42.31
C SER A 202 -31.83 -6.55 43.31
N PRO A 203 -32.83 -7.45 43.42
CA PRO A 203 -33.89 -7.29 44.41
C PRO A 203 -33.32 -7.43 45.83
N PRO A 204 -33.80 -6.67 46.83
CA PRO A 204 -33.33 -6.80 48.19
C PRO A 204 -33.75 -8.17 48.76
N THR A 205 -32.75 -8.92 49.24
CA THR A 205 -32.93 -10.22 49.90
C THR A 205 -33.58 -9.98 51.27
N SER A 206 -34.82 -10.47 51.45
CA SER A 206 -35.49 -10.45 52.75
C SER A 206 -34.88 -11.52 53.67
N ASN A 207 -34.25 -11.08 54.77
CA ASN A 207 -33.80 -11.98 55.84
C ASN A 207 -35.00 -12.47 56.67
N PRO A 208 -35.13 -13.77 56.98
CA PRO A 208 -36.12 -14.23 57.93
C PRO A 208 -35.67 -13.89 59.37
N MET A 209 -36.44 -13.04 60.05
CA MET A 209 -36.28 -12.77 61.48
C MET A 209 -36.58 -14.03 62.30
N THR A 210 -35.60 -14.44 63.10
CA THR A 210 -35.78 -15.35 64.23
C THR A 210 -36.53 -14.61 65.34
N SER A 211 -37.69 -15.12 65.75
CA SER A 211 -38.38 -14.72 66.99
C SER A 211 -38.97 -15.99 67.62
N THR A 212 -38.30 -16.51 68.66
CA THR A 212 -38.66 -16.35 70.09
C THR A 212 -39.89 -17.18 70.46
N ASN A 213 -39.65 -18.44 70.88
CA ASN A 213 -40.64 -19.24 71.58
C ASN A 213 -40.78 -18.73 73.02
N THR A 214 -42.01 -18.42 73.41
CA THR A 214 -42.40 -18.22 74.81
C THR A 214 -43.55 -19.18 75.12
N ILE A 215 -43.47 -19.76 76.33
CA ILE A 215 -44.41 -20.64 77.05
C ILE A 215 -44.25 -22.13 76.73
#